data_AF-A0A319CSA1-F1
#
_entry.id   AF-A0A319CSA1-F1
#
_cell.length_a   1.000
_cell.length_b   1.000
_cell.length_c   1.000
_cell.angle_alpha   90.00
_cell.angle_beta   90.00
_cell.angle_gamma   90.00
#
_symmetry.space_group_name_H-M   'P 1'
#
loop_
_entity.id
_entity.type
_entity.pdbx_description
1 polymer ?
#
loop_
_entity_poly.entity_id
_entity_poly.type
_entity_poly.pdbx_seq_one_letter_code
_entity_poly.pdbx_strand_id
1 'polypeptide(L)'
;HPTKAAPVIQDGPITLGESGAITEYILTKYGNGRLTIPPTAPNYADYLYFLHFANGYFQPALMRYGMLLRMNIPEDDLLAKLPKRGMQQSLQILEDRLKGNTWLAGEEFTAADVMVVTTLTTMRLFVPYSLEGYDAIVAYLGRVVQREAYRRALEKGDPGLEPVVGVGKPEKFGK
;
A
#
# COMPACT_ATOMS: atom_id res chain seq x y z
N HIS A 1 -5.85 -8.13 -20.83
CA HIS A 1 -4.44 -8.41 -20.47
C HIS A 1 -4.30 -9.87 -20.05
N PRO A 2 -3.21 -10.60 -20.39
CA PRO A 2 -3.06 -12.04 -20.16
C PRO A 2 -3.20 -12.49 -18.70
N THR A 3 -2.86 -11.61 -17.75
CA THR A 3 -2.93 -11.89 -16.30
C THR A 3 -4.35 -12.10 -15.77
N LYS A 4 -5.40 -11.67 -16.51
CA LYS A 4 -6.81 -11.70 -16.07
C LYS A 4 -7.05 -11.10 -14.67
N ALA A 5 -6.20 -10.15 -14.27
CA ALA A 5 -6.24 -9.45 -12.99
C ALA A 5 -6.23 -7.94 -13.22
N ALA A 6 -6.82 -7.20 -12.29
CA ALA A 6 -6.74 -5.74 -12.23
C ALA A 6 -5.53 -5.30 -11.36
N PRO A 7 -5.00 -4.09 -11.55
CA PRO A 7 -5.39 -3.10 -12.57
C PRO A 7 -4.78 -3.37 -13.95
N VAL A 8 -5.45 -2.86 -14.99
CA VAL A 8 -4.97 -2.79 -16.37
C VAL A 8 -5.33 -1.42 -16.92
N ILE A 9 -4.40 -0.77 -17.61
CA ILE A 9 -4.67 0.46 -18.37
C ILE A 9 -4.55 0.22 -19.87
N GLN A 10 -5.19 1.09 -20.63
CA GLN A 10 -4.97 1.20 -22.07
C GLN A 10 -4.58 2.64 -22.41
N ASP A 11 -3.47 2.81 -23.13
CA ASP A 11 -2.98 4.10 -23.62
C ASP A 11 -2.62 3.95 -25.11
N GLY A 12 -3.56 4.33 -25.98
CA GLY A 12 -3.49 4.08 -27.42
C GLY A 12 -3.36 2.57 -27.72
N PRO A 13 -2.28 2.12 -28.40
CA PRO A 13 -2.04 0.71 -28.69
C PRO A 13 -1.51 -0.08 -27.48
N ILE A 14 -1.09 0.59 -26.40
CA ILE A 14 -0.47 -0.07 -25.24
C ILE A 14 -1.58 -0.58 -24.32
N THR A 15 -1.50 -1.86 -23.96
CA THR A 15 -2.28 -2.47 -22.87
C THR A 15 -1.30 -2.96 -21.81
N LEU A 16 -1.35 -2.37 -20.61
CA LEU A 16 -0.37 -2.62 -19.55
C LEU A 16 -1.06 -3.03 -18.25
N GLY A 17 -0.64 -4.17 -17.69
CA GLY A 17 -0.95 -4.60 -16.32
C GLY A 17 0.18 -4.26 -15.34
N GLU A 18 0.08 -4.75 -14.11
CA GLU A 18 0.99 -4.49 -12.97
C GLU A 18 0.95 -3.05 -12.43
N SER A 19 0.49 -2.86 -11.19
CA SER A 19 0.29 -1.52 -10.60
C SER A 19 1.58 -0.71 -10.52
N GLY A 20 2.72 -1.35 -10.21
CA GLY A 20 4.03 -0.69 -10.21
C GLY A 20 4.43 -0.19 -11.60
N ALA A 21 4.31 -1.04 -12.62
CA ALA A 21 4.64 -0.69 -14.00
C ALA A 21 3.70 0.39 -14.56
N ILE A 22 2.40 0.30 -14.26
CA ILE A 22 1.41 1.32 -14.62
C ILE A 22 1.77 2.67 -14.00
N THR A 23 2.12 2.68 -12.71
CA THR A 23 2.47 3.90 -11.98
C THR A 23 3.74 4.52 -12.58
N GLU A 24 4.79 3.74 -12.77
CA GLU A 24 6.04 4.21 -13.39
C GLU A 24 5.82 4.73 -14.82
N TYR A 25 5.02 4.03 -15.63
CA TYR A 25 4.67 4.45 -16.98
C TYR A 25 3.98 5.82 -17.01
N ILE A 26 2.95 6.00 -16.18
CA ILE A 26 2.19 7.26 -16.12
C ILE A 26 3.10 8.40 -15.66
N LEU A 27 3.93 8.18 -14.64
CA LEU A 27 4.81 9.22 -14.11
C LEU A 27 5.92 9.59 -15.09
N THR A 28 6.51 8.61 -15.75
CA THR A 28 7.56 8.84 -16.76
C THR A 28 7.02 9.58 -17.97
N LYS A 29 5.83 9.20 -18.46
CA LYS A 29 5.26 9.78 -19.69
C LYS A 29 4.52 11.09 -19.46
N TYR A 30 3.83 11.24 -18.33
CA TYR A 30 2.90 12.35 -18.06
C TYR A 30 3.14 13.07 -16.72
N GLY A 31 4.02 12.53 -15.88
CA GLY A 31 4.24 13.04 -14.53
C GLY A 31 5.03 14.34 -14.50
N ASN A 32 5.95 14.55 -15.46
CA ASN A 32 6.86 15.70 -15.50
C ASN A 32 7.60 15.91 -14.17
N GLY A 33 8.19 14.83 -13.63
CA GLY A 33 8.91 14.81 -12.36
C GLY A 33 8.04 14.85 -11.09
N ARG A 34 6.71 14.97 -11.21
CA ARG A 34 5.81 14.92 -10.05
C ARG A 34 5.77 13.52 -9.44
N LEU A 35 5.62 13.46 -8.12
CA LEU A 35 5.52 12.21 -7.33
C LEU A 35 6.74 11.28 -7.42
N THR A 36 7.86 11.78 -7.95
CA THR A 36 9.12 11.04 -8.06
C THR A 36 10.23 11.80 -7.35
N ILE A 37 11.26 11.08 -6.91
CA ILE A 37 12.51 11.69 -6.43
C ILE A 37 13.56 11.54 -7.54
N PRO A 38 14.35 12.59 -7.86
CA PRO A 38 15.40 12.46 -8.87
C PRO A 38 16.55 11.57 -8.34
N PRO A 39 17.25 10.81 -9.21
CA PRO A 39 18.35 9.92 -8.79
C PRO A 39 19.51 10.62 -8.08
N THR A 40 19.65 11.93 -8.23
CA THR A 40 20.67 12.76 -7.58
C THR A 40 20.30 13.18 -6.15
N ALA A 41 19.04 13.01 -5.73
CA ALA A 41 18.61 13.40 -4.40
C ALA A 41 18.97 12.33 -3.35
N PRO A 42 19.32 12.73 -2.13
CA PRO A 42 19.81 11.83 -1.09
C PRO A 42 18.78 10.78 -0.63
N ASN A 43 17.49 11.09 -0.74
CA ASN A 43 16.36 10.22 -0.39
C ASN A 43 15.85 9.37 -1.57
N TYR A 44 16.55 9.34 -2.71
CA TYR A 44 16.14 8.55 -3.87
C TYR A 44 16.08 7.05 -3.57
N ALA A 45 17.05 6.53 -2.81
CA ALA A 45 17.09 5.13 -2.43
C ALA A 45 15.87 4.72 -1.60
N ASP A 46 15.43 5.58 -0.67
CA ASP A 46 14.23 5.35 0.12
C ASP A 46 12.97 5.35 -0.74
N TYR A 47 12.85 6.33 -1.66
CA TYR A 47 11.75 6.37 -2.62
C TYR A 47 11.66 5.08 -3.43
N LEU A 48 12.78 4.64 -4.02
CA LEU A 48 12.84 3.43 -4.82
C LEU A 48 12.50 2.18 -3.99
N TYR A 49 13.05 2.10 -2.77
CA TYR A 49 12.77 1.00 -1.85
C TYR A 49 11.27 0.89 -1.56
N PHE A 50 10.63 1.97 -1.11
CA PHE A 50 9.21 1.92 -0.71
C PHE A 50 8.26 1.79 -1.90
N LEU A 51 8.63 2.30 -3.07
CA LEU A 51 7.90 2.09 -4.32
C LEU A 51 7.79 0.59 -4.65
N HIS A 52 8.90 -0.15 -4.58
CA HIS A 52 8.91 -1.59 -4.83
C HIS A 52 8.44 -2.43 -3.64
N PHE A 53 8.66 -1.96 -2.41
CA PHE A 53 8.26 -2.64 -1.17
C PHE A 53 6.77 -2.99 -1.15
N ALA A 54 5.92 -2.09 -1.63
CA ALA A 54 4.47 -2.27 -1.68
C ALA A 54 4.07 -3.60 -2.33
N ASN A 55 4.57 -3.87 -3.54
CA ASN A 55 4.22 -5.06 -4.31
C ASN A 55 5.20 -6.23 -4.10
N GLY A 56 6.47 -5.93 -3.83
CA GLY A 56 7.53 -6.92 -3.70
C GLY A 56 7.59 -7.61 -2.34
N TYR A 57 7.05 -6.97 -1.29
CA TYR A 57 7.12 -7.50 0.06
C TYR A 57 5.78 -7.41 0.81
N PHE A 58 5.22 -6.21 0.93
CA PHE A 58 4.09 -5.96 1.82
C PHE A 58 2.81 -6.66 1.38
N GLN A 59 2.36 -6.44 0.14
CA GLN A 59 1.15 -7.07 -0.38
C GLN A 59 1.25 -8.61 -0.44
N PRO A 60 2.39 -9.22 -0.87
CA PRO A 60 2.58 -10.67 -0.75
C PRO A 60 2.56 -11.19 0.70
N ALA A 61 3.10 -10.44 1.66
CA ALA A 61 3.00 -10.79 3.08
C ALA A 61 1.53 -10.76 3.56
N LEU A 62 0.77 -9.73 3.18
CA LEU A 62 -0.66 -9.62 3.48
C LEU A 62 -1.46 -10.78 2.86
N MET A 63 -1.18 -11.17 1.62
CA MET A 63 -1.89 -12.28 0.97
C MET A 63 -1.64 -13.61 1.67
N ARG A 64 -0.39 -13.90 2.05
CA ARG A 64 -0.04 -15.10 2.84
C ARG A 64 -0.72 -15.07 4.21
N TYR A 65 -0.75 -13.92 4.87
CA TYR A 65 -1.46 -13.74 6.13
C TYR A 65 -2.97 -13.96 5.97
N GLY A 66 -3.57 -13.42 4.90
CA GLY A 66 -4.97 -13.62 4.58
C GLY A 66 -5.34 -15.07 4.24
N MET A 67 -4.45 -15.81 3.57
CA MET A 67 -4.60 -17.25 3.37
C MET A 67 -4.62 -17.99 4.70
N LEU A 68 -3.65 -17.69 5.59
CA LEU A 68 -3.61 -18.24 6.94
C LEU A 68 -4.92 -17.98 7.70
N LEU A 69 -5.48 -16.76 7.67
CA LEU A 69 -6.74 -16.46 8.35
C LEU A 69 -7.95 -17.27 7.84
N ARG A 70 -7.86 -17.85 6.64
CA ARG A 70 -8.88 -18.74 6.08
C ARG A 70 -8.62 -20.21 6.39
N MET A 71 -7.40 -20.56 6.79
CA MET A 71 -7.01 -21.90 7.17
C MET A 71 -7.17 -22.02 8.68
N ASN A 72 -7.91 -23.01 9.15
CA ASN A 72 -8.15 -23.22 10.59
C ASN A 72 -6.92 -23.86 11.26
N ILE A 73 -5.74 -23.27 11.07
CA ILE A 73 -4.45 -23.76 11.55
C ILE A 73 -4.23 -23.23 12.97
N PRO A 74 -3.79 -24.07 13.93
CA PRO A 74 -3.42 -23.63 15.27
C PRO A 74 -2.38 -22.50 15.27
N GLU A 75 -2.50 -21.56 16.20
CA GLU A 75 -1.65 -20.35 16.18
C GLU A 75 -0.17 -20.62 16.45
N ASP A 76 0.13 -21.69 17.17
CA ASP A 76 1.46 -22.14 17.56
C ASP A 76 2.18 -22.94 16.47
N ASP A 77 1.47 -23.31 15.39
CA ASP A 77 2.02 -24.00 14.24
C ASP A 77 3.04 -23.12 13.50
N LEU A 78 4.14 -23.73 13.05
CA LEU A 78 5.17 -23.05 12.26
C LEU A 78 4.62 -22.46 10.96
N LEU A 79 3.65 -23.13 10.33
CA LEU A 79 2.96 -22.68 9.12
C LEU A 79 2.12 -21.41 9.39
N ALA A 80 1.66 -21.20 10.62
CA ALA A 80 0.98 -19.98 11.04
C ALA A 80 1.96 -18.85 11.41
N LYS A 81 3.11 -19.19 11.99
CA LYS A 81 4.11 -18.21 12.44
C LYS A 81 4.73 -17.40 11.30
N LEU A 82 5.06 -18.03 10.17
CA LEU A 82 5.76 -17.36 9.07
C LEU A 82 4.92 -16.24 8.42
N PRO A 83 3.65 -16.45 8.01
CA PRO A 83 2.82 -15.38 7.45
C PRO A 83 2.52 -14.26 8.46
N LYS A 84 2.24 -14.62 9.73
CA LYS A 84 2.04 -13.63 10.81
C LYS A 84 3.27 -12.74 10.97
N ARG A 85 4.46 -13.34 11.07
CA ARG A 85 5.73 -12.60 11.22
C ARG A 85 6.00 -11.70 10.02
N GLY A 86 5.79 -12.18 8.79
CA GLY A 86 6.01 -11.36 7.59
C GLY A 86 5.10 -10.13 7.53
N MET A 87 3.84 -10.28 7.94
CA MET A 87 2.91 -9.15 8.04
C MET A 87 3.32 -8.17 9.14
N GLN A 88 3.65 -8.66 10.33
CA GLN A 88 4.13 -7.82 11.44
C GLN A 88 5.42 -7.06 11.10
N GLN A 89 6.37 -7.72 10.42
CA GLN A 89 7.60 -7.09 9.95
C GLN A 89 7.32 -6.00 8.92
N SER A 90 6.36 -6.21 8.02
CA SER A 90 5.99 -5.19 7.03
C SER A 90 5.44 -3.93 7.72
N LEU A 91 4.57 -4.09 8.72
CA LEU A 91 4.06 -2.96 9.51
C LEU A 91 5.17 -2.30 10.32
N GLN A 92 6.06 -3.08 10.94
CA GLN A 92 7.17 -2.53 11.73
C GLN A 92 8.12 -1.67 10.87
N ILE A 93 8.45 -2.13 9.65
CA ILE A 93 9.28 -1.37 8.70
C ILE A 93 8.65 0.00 8.38
N LEU A 94 7.34 0.02 8.11
CA LEU A 94 6.61 1.25 7.82
C LEU A 94 6.52 2.17 9.03
N GLU A 95 6.22 1.61 10.20
CA GLU A 95 6.14 2.35 11.46
C GLU A 95 7.46 3.03 11.80
N ASP A 96 8.58 2.29 11.75
CA ASP A 96 9.89 2.85 12.07
C ASP A 96 10.32 3.90 11.04
N ARG A 97 9.95 3.73 9.77
CA ARG A 97 10.18 4.77 8.75
C ARG A 97 9.39 6.04 9.07
N LEU A 98 8.12 5.90 9.40
CA LEU A 98 7.19 7.03 9.58
C LEU A 98 7.34 7.75 10.93
N LYS A 99 8.00 7.14 11.92
CA LYS A 99 8.41 7.85 13.15
C LYS A 99 9.38 8.99 12.86
N GLY A 100 10.23 8.84 11.83
CA GLY A 100 11.26 9.82 11.49
C GLY A 100 10.96 10.67 10.26
N ASN A 101 9.85 10.44 9.55
CA ASN A 101 9.57 11.08 8.26
C ASN A 101 8.08 11.40 8.10
N THR A 102 7.76 12.50 7.42
CA THR A 102 6.38 12.85 7.10
C THR A 102 5.72 11.85 6.13
N TRP A 103 6.48 11.39 5.13
CA TRP A 103 6.11 10.45 4.08
C TRP A 103 7.19 9.37 3.91
N LEU A 104 6.92 8.34 3.11
CA LEU A 104 7.84 7.20 2.98
C LEU A 104 9.19 7.59 2.36
N ALA A 105 9.20 8.56 1.45
CA ALA A 105 10.42 9.07 0.84
C ALA A 105 11.03 10.28 1.58
N GLY A 106 10.54 10.66 2.77
CA GLY A 106 11.02 11.85 3.49
C GLY A 106 9.90 12.88 3.66
N GLU A 107 10.17 14.14 3.32
CA GLU A 107 9.23 15.25 3.54
C GLU A 107 8.21 15.47 2.41
N GLU A 108 8.40 14.82 1.27
CA GLU A 108 7.52 14.96 0.10
C GLU A 108 6.69 13.70 -0.15
N PHE A 109 5.43 13.89 -0.56
CA PHE A 109 4.54 12.81 -0.95
C PHE A 109 4.88 12.32 -2.36
N THR A 110 5.04 11.00 -2.51
CA THR A 110 5.51 10.37 -3.75
C THR A 110 4.66 9.19 -4.18
N ALA A 111 5.02 8.58 -5.30
CA ALA A 111 4.43 7.33 -5.77
C ALA A 111 4.62 6.17 -4.79
N ALA A 112 5.66 6.19 -3.95
CA ALA A 112 5.83 5.19 -2.90
C ALA A 112 4.64 5.19 -1.91
N ASP A 113 4.19 6.38 -1.52
CA ASP A 113 3.03 6.56 -0.63
C ASP A 113 1.73 6.09 -1.29
N VAL A 114 1.56 6.39 -2.59
CA VAL A 114 0.41 5.93 -3.40
C VAL A 114 0.36 4.40 -3.46
N MET A 115 1.50 3.74 -3.66
CA MET A 115 1.57 2.29 -3.75
C MET A 115 1.30 1.61 -2.40
N VAL A 116 1.89 2.13 -1.31
CA VAL A 116 1.75 1.52 0.02
C VAL A 116 0.35 1.75 0.63
N VAL A 117 -0.24 2.94 0.45
CA VAL A 117 -1.49 3.30 1.16
C VAL A 117 -2.64 2.36 0.83
N THR A 118 -2.70 1.81 -0.39
CA THR A 118 -3.73 0.83 -0.79
C THR A 118 -3.74 -0.39 0.13
N THR A 119 -2.56 -0.86 0.53
CA THR A 119 -2.43 -2.02 1.43
C THR A 119 -2.86 -1.68 2.86
N LEU A 120 -2.60 -0.44 3.30
CA LEU A 120 -2.98 0.10 4.61
C LEU A 120 -4.45 0.53 4.73
N THR A 121 -5.18 0.61 3.62
CA THR A 121 -6.57 1.08 3.59
C THR A 121 -7.47 0.02 2.95
N THR A 122 -7.76 0.11 1.66
CA THR A 122 -8.74 -0.73 0.94
C THR A 122 -8.47 -2.23 1.13
N MET A 123 -7.21 -2.68 1.11
CA MET A 123 -6.89 -4.11 1.30
C MET A 123 -7.25 -4.65 2.69
N ARG A 124 -7.39 -3.78 3.71
CA ARG A 124 -7.85 -4.18 5.04
C ARG A 124 -9.30 -4.64 5.05
N LEU A 125 -10.11 -4.20 4.09
CA LEU A 125 -11.49 -4.68 3.94
C LEU A 125 -11.54 -6.13 3.44
N PHE A 126 -10.52 -6.57 2.71
CA PHE A 126 -10.42 -7.95 2.20
C PHE A 126 -9.69 -8.88 3.17
N VAL A 127 -8.65 -8.37 3.83
CA VAL A 127 -7.85 -9.07 4.84
C VAL A 127 -7.76 -8.17 6.09
N PRO A 128 -8.69 -8.30 7.06
CA PRO A 128 -8.71 -7.44 8.22
C PRO A 128 -7.52 -7.66 9.15
N TYR A 129 -6.80 -6.58 9.46
CA TYR A 129 -5.73 -6.54 10.47
C TYR A 129 -5.78 -5.23 11.27
N SER A 130 -5.22 -5.28 12.49
CA SER A 130 -5.16 -4.13 13.41
C SER A 130 -3.91 -3.29 13.14
N LEU A 131 -4.03 -1.99 13.36
CA LEU A 131 -2.93 -1.03 13.41
C LEU A 131 -2.60 -0.59 14.85
N GLU A 132 -3.15 -1.28 15.86
CA GLU A 132 -2.82 -1.03 17.25
C GLU A 132 -1.31 -1.19 17.51
N GLY A 133 -0.71 -0.19 18.17
CA GLY A 133 0.74 -0.12 18.41
C GLY A 133 1.55 0.44 17.24
N TYR A 134 0.90 0.87 16.15
CA TYR A 134 1.54 1.49 14.98
C TYR A 134 1.07 2.95 14.79
N ASP A 135 1.36 3.79 15.78
CA ASP A 135 0.86 5.16 15.86
C ASP A 135 1.36 6.05 14.72
N ALA A 136 2.60 5.85 14.25
CA ALA A 136 3.13 6.62 13.13
C ALA A 136 2.42 6.27 11.81
N ILE A 137 2.05 4.99 11.61
CA ILE A 137 1.19 4.59 10.48
C ILE A 137 -0.18 5.25 10.57
N VAL A 138 -0.80 5.26 11.75
CA VAL A 138 -2.13 5.88 11.94
C VAL A 138 -2.07 7.38 11.66
N ALA A 139 -1.05 8.08 12.16
CA ALA A 139 -0.83 9.50 11.87
C ALA A 139 -0.58 9.75 10.37
N TYR A 140 0.20 8.88 9.71
CA TYR A 140 0.42 8.92 8.26
C TYR A 140 -0.88 8.79 7.48
N LEU A 141 -1.73 7.81 7.81
CA LEU A 141 -3.04 7.64 7.17
C LEU A 141 -3.94 8.85 7.37
N GLY A 142 -3.92 9.43 8.58
CA GLY A 142 -4.59 10.69 8.89
C GLY A 142 -4.18 11.83 7.96
N ARG A 143 -2.90 11.93 7.58
CA ARG A 143 -2.42 12.90 6.58
C ARG A 143 -2.85 12.54 5.16
N VAL A 144 -2.77 11.26 4.77
CA VAL A 144 -3.12 10.81 3.41
C VAL A 144 -4.57 11.18 3.06
N VAL A 145 -5.51 10.91 3.96
CA VAL A 145 -6.96 11.12 3.68
C VAL A 145 -7.37 12.58 3.63
N GLN A 146 -6.51 13.51 4.07
CA GLN A 146 -6.74 14.94 3.92
C GLN A 146 -6.40 15.45 2.52
N ARG A 147 -5.66 14.68 1.71
CA ARG A 147 -5.28 15.08 0.36
C ARG A 147 -6.51 15.06 -0.55
N GLU A 148 -6.80 16.18 -1.21
CA GLU A 148 -7.90 16.28 -2.20
C GLU A 148 -7.79 15.18 -3.27
N ALA A 149 -6.57 14.91 -3.74
CA ALA A 149 -6.31 13.86 -4.72
C ALA A 149 -6.74 12.47 -4.24
N TYR A 150 -6.59 12.15 -2.95
CA TYR A 150 -7.03 10.87 -2.38
C TYR A 150 -8.56 10.77 -2.39
N ARG A 151 -9.25 11.82 -1.91
CA ARG A 151 -10.72 11.86 -1.88
C ARG A 151 -11.32 11.72 -3.27
N ARG A 152 -10.77 12.42 -4.27
CA ARG A 152 -11.22 12.30 -5.66
C ARG A 152 -10.95 10.92 -6.25
N ALA A 153 -9.82 10.30 -5.91
CA ALA A 153 -9.50 8.95 -6.35
C ALA A 153 -10.48 7.93 -5.74
N LEU A 154 -10.77 8.06 -4.44
CA LEU A 154 -11.73 7.22 -3.73
C LEU A 154 -13.14 7.37 -4.30
N GLU A 155 -13.64 8.60 -4.46
CA GLU A 155 -14.96 8.85 -5.04
C GLU A 155 -15.11 8.28 -6.45
N LYS A 156 -14.04 8.28 -7.23
CA LYS A 156 -14.06 7.73 -8.60
C LYS A 156 -13.91 6.22 -8.65
N GLY A 157 -13.08 5.64 -7.78
CA GLY A 157 -12.76 4.22 -7.77
C GLY A 157 -13.77 3.39 -6.99
N ASP A 158 -14.22 3.91 -5.86
CA ASP A 158 -15.06 3.25 -4.86
C ASP A 158 -16.11 4.24 -4.30
N PRO A 159 -17.10 4.69 -5.12
CA PRO A 159 -18.08 5.69 -4.68
C PRO A 159 -18.80 5.28 -3.40
N GLY A 160 -18.85 6.19 -2.42
CA GLY A 160 -19.49 5.95 -1.12
C GLY A 160 -18.69 5.11 -0.13
N LEU A 161 -17.47 4.69 -0.47
CA LEU A 161 -16.58 4.03 0.47
C LEU A 161 -15.93 5.06 1.42
N GLU A 162 -16.07 4.86 2.72
CA GLU A 162 -15.37 5.68 3.71
C GLU A 162 -13.89 5.25 3.84
N PRO A 163 -12.95 6.20 4.02
CA PRO A 163 -11.54 5.88 4.17
C PRO A 163 -11.26 4.96 5.38
N VAL A 164 -10.60 3.82 5.11
CA VAL A 164 -10.30 2.79 6.13
C VAL A 164 -9.04 3.14 6.90
N VAL A 165 -9.15 4.12 7.80
CA VAL A 165 -8.01 4.66 8.58
C VAL A 165 -8.06 4.36 10.08
N GLY A 166 -9.12 3.67 10.55
CA GLY A 166 -9.26 3.30 11.95
C GLY A 166 -8.21 2.30 12.43
N VAL A 167 -7.87 2.36 13.72
CA VAL A 167 -6.86 1.50 14.37
C VAL A 167 -7.30 0.03 14.38
N GLY A 168 -8.54 -0.23 14.77
CA GLY A 168 -9.09 -1.59 14.87
C GLY A 168 -9.24 -2.28 13.51
N LYS A 169 -9.43 -3.60 13.53
CA LYS A 169 -9.74 -4.38 12.32
C LYS A 169 -11.07 -3.88 11.74
N PRO A 170 -11.13 -3.47 10.45
CA PRO A 170 -12.41 -3.10 9.85
C PRO A 170 -13.29 -4.33 9.66
N GLU A 171 -14.60 -4.10 9.53
CA GLU A 171 -15.51 -5.13 9.06
C GLU A 171 -15.11 -5.57 7.64
N LYS A 172 -15.26 -6.87 7.39
CA LYS A 172 -14.84 -7.44 6.12
C LYS A 172 -15.85 -7.07 5.04
N PHE A 173 -15.38 -6.63 3.87
CA PHE A 173 -16.25 -6.29 2.75
C PHE A 173 -17.16 -7.45 2.36
N GLY A 174 -18.45 -7.17 2.18
CA GLY A 174 -19.45 -8.15 1.72
C GLY A 174 -19.88 -9.18 2.76
N LYS A 175 -19.70 -8.90 4.06
CA LYS A 175 -20.30 -9.63 5.17
C LYS A 175 -21.30 -8.76 5.92
#